data_AF-A0A2E2KLG2-F1
#
_entry.id   AF-A0A2E2KLG2-F1
#
_cell.length_a   1.000
_cell.length_b   1.000
_cell.length_c   1.000
_cell.angle_alpha   90.00
_cell.angle_beta   90.00
_cell.angle_gamma   90.00
#
_symmetry.space_group_name_H-M   'P 1'
#
loop_
_entity.id
_entity.type
_entity.pdbx_description
1 polymer ?
#
loop_
_entity_poly.entity_id
_entity_poly.type
_entity_poly.pdbx_seq_one_letter_code
_entity_poly.pdbx_strand_id
1 'polypeptide(L)'
;MTRKILSLKVKRKKEIKPKNEAVAQVDDDPRKRFMHGVAIHPTPGIPLERGSSQYSIRALDLIAPIGMGQRGLIVAPPGSGKSTLLKHICQAVGKAYPEIKLYALLIDERPEEVTD
;
A
#
# COMPACT_ATOMS: atom_id res chain seq x y z
N MET A 1 -43.89 38.57 -37.57
CA MET A 1 -43.80 37.59 -36.48
C MET A 1 -42.40 37.66 -35.87
N THR A 2 -42.29 38.14 -34.63
CA THR A 2 -41.05 38.43 -33.90
C THR A 2 -40.46 37.15 -33.30
N ARG A 3 -39.22 36.77 -33.67
CA ARG A 3 -38.48 35.72 -32.98
C ARG A 3 -37.58 36.34 -31.91
N LYS A 4 -38.01 36.21 -30.65
CA LYS A 4 -37.30 36.65 -29.46
C LYS A 4 -36.24 35.61 -29.13
N ILE A 5 -34.96 35.93 -29.30
CA ILE A 5 -33.86 35.03 -28.91
C ILE A 5 -33.68 35.15 -27.40
N LEU A 6 -34.01 34.08 -26.67
CA LEU A 6 -33.77 33.97 -25.23
C LEU A 6 -32.27 33.80 -24.97
N SER A 7 -31.56 34.87 -24.61
CA SER A 7 -30.21 34.75 -24.09
C SER A 7 -30.28 34.19 -22.65
N LEU A 8 -29.84 32.96 -22.44
CA LEU A 8 -29.66 32.40 -21.10
C LEU A 8 -28.55 33.19 -20.40
N LYS A 9 -28.92 34.02 -19.41
CA LYS A 9 -27.95 34.58 -18.45
C LYS A 9 -27.43 33.44 -17.59
N VAL A 10 -26.33 32.83 -18.01
CA VAL A 10 -25.58 31.89 -17.19
C VAL A 10 -25.07 32.65 -15.95
N LYS A 11 -25.68 32.40 -14.78
CA LYS A 11 -25.12 32.86 -13.50
C LYS A 11 -23.73 32.23 -13.38
N ARG A 12 -22.68 33.06 -13.43
CA ARG A 12 -21.31 32.64 -13.10
C ARG A 12 -21.35 31.88 -11.77
N LYS A 13 -21.02 30.59 -11.82
CA LYS A 13 -20.78 29.77 -10.64
C LYS A 13 -19.66 30.47 -9.87
N LYS A 14 -19.97 31.00 -8.69
CA LYS A 14 -19.00 31.67 -7.82
C LYS A 14 -17.85 30.69 -7.61
N GLU A 15 -16.65 31.05 -8.07
CA GLU A 15 -15.46 30.22 -7.90
C GLU A 15 -15.33 29.87 -6.42
N ILE A 16 -15.49 28.57 -6.13
CA ILE A 16 -15.22 28.03 -4.82
C ILE A 16 -13.71 28.12 -4.71
N LYS A 17 -13.20 29.14 -4.02
CA LYS A 17 -11.80 29.19 -3.61
C LYS A 17 -11.50 27.83 -2.97
N PRO A 18 -10.45 27.12 -3.38
CA PRO A 18 -10.08 25.90 -2.67
C PRO A 18 -9.92 26.31 -1.21
N LYS A 19 -10.69 25.68 -0.32
CA LYS A 19 -10.34 25.69 1.09
C LYS A 19 -8.90 25.21 1.08
N ASN A 20 -7.97 26.06 1.52
CA ASN A 20 -6.63 25.62 1.84
C ASN A 20 -6.84 24.45 2.81
N GLU A 21 -6.70 23.23 2.30
CA GLU A 21 -6.44 22.08 3.13
C GLU A 21 -5.25 22.52 3.96
N ALA A 22 -5.41 22.55 5.27
CA ALA A 22 -4.32 22.86 6.16
C ALA A 22 -3.23 21.85 5.82
N VAL A 23 -2.24 22.29 5.04
CA VAL A 23 -1.02 21.54 4.80
C VAL A 23 -0.41 21.49 6.19
N ALA A 24 -0.65 20.39 6.90
CA ALA A 24 -0.08 20.15 8.20
C ALA A 24 1.41 20.44 8.03
N GLN A 25 1.95 21.37 8.82
CA GLN A 25 3.37 21.67 8.81
C GLN A 25 4.12 20.34 8.91
N VAL A 26 4.73 19.92 7.80
CA VAL A 26 5.47 18.67 7.75
C VAL A 26 6.76 18.96 8.51
N ASP A 27 6.80 18.60 9.79
CA ASP A 27 8.03 18.65 10.58
C ASP A 27 9.07 17.75 9.88
N ASP A 28 10.26 18.30 9.63
CA ASP A 28 11.31 17.65 8.84
C ASP A 28 11.97 16.49 9.60
N ASP A 29 11.78 16.42 10.92
CA ASP A 29 12.25 15.31 11.75
C ASP A 29 11.38 14.05 11.54
N PRO A 30 11.96 12.95 11.00
CA PRO A 30 11.23 11.70 10.78
C PRO A 30 10.58 11.12 12.04
N ARG A 31 11.19 11.34 13.21
CA ARG A 31 10.67 10.83 14.49
C ARG A 31 9.39 11.55 14.87
N LYS A 32 9.39 12.87 14.78
CA LYS A 32 8.18 13.66 15.06
C LYS A 32 7.08 13.35 14.05
N ARG A 33 7.42 13.21 12.76
CA ARG A 33 6.46 12.80 11.73
C ARG A 33 5.81 11.45 12.03
N PHE A 34 6.59 10.47 12.48
CA PHE A 34 6.06 9.18 12.92
C PHE A 34 5.10 9.33 14.11
N MET A 35 5.46 10.14 15.10
CA MET A 35 4.61 10.39 16.29
C MET A 35 3.33 11.17 15.96
N HIS A 36 3.34 12.06 14.96
CA HIS A 36 2.15 12.80 14.52
C HIS A 36 1.18 11.94 13.69
N GLY A 37 1.66 10.87 13.05
CA GLY A 37 0.84 9.71 12.68
C GLY A 37 -0.35 9.97 11.76
N VAL A 38 -0.20 10.77 10.70
CA VAL A 38 -1.27 10.92 9.69
C VAL A 38 -1.40 9.60 8.92
N ALA A 39 -2.49 8.88 9.16
CA ALA A 39 -2.80 7.65 8.46
C ALA A 39 -3.14 7.93 6.99
N ILE A 40 -2.46 7.25 6.08
CA ILE A 40 -2.75 7.26 4.65
C ILE A 40 -3.02 5.84 4.16
N HIS A 41 -3.75 5.71 3.07
CA HIS A 41 -3.96 4.41 2.44
C HIS A 41 -2.65 3.88 1.84
N PRO A 42 -2.46 2.55 1.81
CA PRO A 42 -1.24 1.95 1.27
C PRO A 42 -1.01 2.34 -0.20
N THR A 43 0.13 2.96 -0.46
CA THR A 43 0.55 3.39 -1.80
C THR A 43 2.04 3.74 -1.77
N PRO A 44 2.81 3.50 -2.85
CA PRO A 44 2.45 2.76 -4.06
C PRO A 44 2.25 1.25 -3.83
N GLY A 45 1.65 0.58 -4.81
CA GLY A 45 1.57 -0.88 -4.84
C GLY A 45 2.96 -1.53 -4.97
N ILE A 46 3.12 -2.74 -4.43
CA ILE A 46 4.34 -3.56 -4.48
C ILE A 46 4.02 -4.85 -5.26
N PRO A 47 4.04 -4.82 -6.61
CA PRO A 47 3.89 -6.03 -7.42
C PRO A 47 4.99 -7.04 -7.08
N LEU A 48 4.62 -8.20 -6.55
CA LEU A 48 5.54 -9.22 -6.08
C LEU A 48 6.03 -10.12 -7.23
N GLU A 49 5.25 -10.27 -8.30
CA GLU A 49 5.61 -11.06 -9.49
C GLU A 49 6.93 -10.60 -10.13
N ARG A 50 7.31 -9.33 -9.94
CA ARG A 50 8.58 -8.77 -10.41
C ARG A 50 9.79 -9.48 -9.82
N GLY A 51 9.66 -9.99 -8.60
CA GLY A 51 10.74 -10.66 -7.87
C GLY A 51 10.67 -12.18 -7.90
N SER A 52 9.55 -12.77 -8.31
CA SER A 52 9.35 -14.21 -8.25
C SER A 52 8.33 -14.71 -9.26
N SER A 53 8.66 -15.79 -9.96
CA SER A 53 7.75 -16.49 -10.88
C SER A 53 6.88 -17.55 -10.19
N GLN A 54 6.98 -17.68 -8.86
CA GLN A 54 6.19 -18.64 -8.08
C GLN A 54 4.68 -18.38 -8.27
N TYR A 55 3.92 -19.44 -8.51
CA TYR A 55 2.46 -19.34 -8.70
C TYR A 55 1.76 -18.74 -7.48
N SER A 56 2.24 -19.04 -6.26
CA SER A 56 1.69 -18.49 -5.02
C SER A 56 1.77 -16.96 -4.99
N ILE A 57 2.86 -16.39 -5.52
CA ILE A 57 3.08 -14.94 -5.55
C ILE A 57 2.19 -14.27 -6.58
N ARG A 58 2.09 -14.84 -7.78
CA ARG A 58 1.21 -14.33 -8.84
C ARG A 58 -0.27 -14.40 -8.42
N ALA A 59 -0.68 -15.48 -7.76
CA ALA A 59 -2.03 -15.59 -7.20
C ALA A 59 -2.26 -14.53 -6.11
N LEU A 60 -1.26 -14.26 -5.27
CA LEU A 60 -1.36 -13.22 -4.23
C LEU A 60 -1.53 -11.83 -4.83
N ASP A 61 -0.76 -11.46 -5.85
CA ASP A 61 -0.89 -10.16 -6.53
C ASP A 61 -2.29 -9.94 -7.14
N LEU A 62 -2.94 -11.02 -7.61
CA LEU A 62 -4.28 -10.96 -8.19
C LEU A 62 -5.39 -10.90 -7.14
N ILE A 63 -5.28 -11.67 -6.06
CA ILE A 63 -6.36 -11.86 -5.08
C ILE A 63 -6.26 -10.87 -3.91
N ALA A 64 -5.04 -10.56 -3.47
CA ALA A 64 -4.75 -9.71 -2.32
C ALA A 64 -3.48 -8.86 -2.55
N PRO A 65 -3.54 -7.83 -3.40
CA PRO A 65 -2.39 -7.00 -3.72
C PRO A 65 -1.84 -6.27 -2.48
N ILE A 66 -0.52 -6.16 -2.40
CA ILE A 66 0.19 -5.53 -1.28
C ILE A 66 0.72 -4.15 -1.71
N GLY A 67 0.56 -3.14 -0.86
CA GLY A 67 1.12 -1.80 -1.04
C GLY A 67 2.06 -1.37 0.08
N MET A 68 2.79 -0.28 -0.13
CA MET A 68 3.63 0.33 0.92
C MET A 68 2.75 0.83 2.07
N GLY A 69 3.03 0.37 3.29
CA GLY A 69 2.19 0.63 4.46
C GLY A 69 1.00 -0.33 4.62
N GLN A 70 0.93 -1.39 3.80
CA GLN A 70 -0.10 -2.42 3.94
C GLN A 70 0.03 -3.15 5.29
N ARG A 71 -1.11 -3.36 5.93
CA ARG A 71 -1.25 -4.23 7.10
C ARG A 71 -2.02 -5.46 6.62
N GLY A 72 -1.36 -6.62 6.66
CA GLY A 72 -1.92 -7.89 6.20
C GLY A 72 -1.89 -8.93 7.31
N LEU A 73 -2.82 -9.89 7.22
CA LEU A 73 -2.86 -11.06 8.08
C LEU A 73 -2.98 -12.30 7.19
N ILE A 74 -2.07 -13.25 7.37
CA ILE A 74 -2.14 -14.56 6.72
C ILE A 74 -2.78 -15.53 7.70
N VAL A 75 -4.02 -15.94 7.41
CA VAL A 75 -4.75 -16.93 8.21
C VAL A 75 -4.59 -18.28 7.53
N ALA A 76 -4.02 -19.25 8.23
CA ALA A 76 -3.76 -20.57 7.67
C ALA A 76 -3.76 -21.64 8.77
N PRO A 77 -4.32 -22.84 8.52
CA PRO A 77 -4.25 -23.96 9.47
C PRO A 77 -2.83 -24.54 9.56
N PRO A 78 -2.51 -25.34 10.59
CA PRO A 78 -1.22 -26.02 10.69
C PRO A 78 -0.91 -26.85 9.43
N GLY A 79 0.33 -26.79 8.95
CA GLY A 79 0.79 -27.57 7.79
C GLY A 79 0.35 -27.05 6.42
N SER A 80 -0.28 -25.88 6.32
CA SER A 80 -0.76 -25.30 5.05
C SER A 80 0.27 -24.44 4.29
N GLY A 81 1.52 -24.40 4.75
CA GLY A 81 2.59 -23.66 4.07
C GLY A 81 2.64 -22.16 4.37
N LYS A 82 2.12 -21.71 5.52
CA LYS A 82 2.26 -20.31 6.02
C LYS A 82 3.71 -19.81 5.88
N SER A 83 4.65 -20.56 6.45
CA SER A 83 6.06 -20.17 6.49
C SER A 83 6.65 -20.13 5.08
N THR A 84 6.33 -21.10 4.21
CA THR A 84 6.75 -21.10 2.80
C THR A 84 6.24 -19.90 2.02
N LEU A 85 4.96 -19.54 2.19
CA LEU A 85 4.39 -18.37 1.53
C LEU A 85 5.09 -17.08 1.98
N LEU A 86 5.34 -16.93 3.29
CA LEU A 86 6.10 -15.80 3.83
C LEU A 86 7.51 -15.72 3.25
N LYS A 87 8.22 -16.84 3.15
CA LYS A 87 9.56 -16.90 2.52
C LYS A 87 9.51 -16.44 1.06
N HIS A 88 8.54 -16.92 0.29
CA HIS A 88 8.36 -16.49 -1.10
C HIS A 88 8.11 -14.98 -1.21
N ILE A 89 7.30 -14.39 -0.31
CA ILE A 89 7.04 -12.95 -0.30
C ILE A 89 8.34 -12.20 0.00
N CYS A 90 9.08 -12.60 1.05
CA CYS A 90 10.35 -11.97 1.40
C CYS A 90 11.38 -12.04 0.26
N GLN A 91 11.52 -13.20 -0.39
CA GLN A 91 12.43 -13.37 -1.53
C GLN A 91 12.02 -12.51 -2.73
N ALA A 92 10.72 -12.45 -3.03
CA ALA A 92 10.19 -11.61 -4.11
C ALA A 92 10.46 -10.13 -3.85
N VAL A 93 10.16 -9.64 -2.65
CA VAL A 93 10.42 -8.23 -2.29
C VAL A 93 11.91 -7.94 -2.31
N GLY A 94 12.74 -8.80 -1.70
CA GLY A 94 14.19 -8.57 -1.61
C GLY A 94 14.88 -8.54 -2.97
N LYS A 95 14.36 -9.28 -3.95
CA LYS A 95 14.89 -9.27 -5.32
C LYS A 95 14.40 -8.07 -6.14
N ALA A 96 13.13 -7.70 -6.01
CA ALA A 96 12.53 -6.65 -6.84
C ALA A 96 12.75 -5.24 -6.29
N TYR A 97 12.89 -5.09 -4.98
CA TYR A 97 12.93 -3.80 -4.27
C TYR A 97 14.10 -3.77 -3.26
N PRO A 98 15.36 -3.69 -3.73
CA PRO A 98 16.53 -3.70 -2.85
C PRO A 98 16.61 -2.50 -1.91
N GLU A 99 15.86 -1.43 -2.17
CA GLU A 99 15.72 -0.26 -1.30
C GLU A 99 14.82 -0.50 -0.08
N ILE A 100 13.93 -1.51 -0.14
CA ILE A 100 13.04 -1.87 0.96
C ILE A 100 13.81 -2.72 1.97
N LYS A 101 13.86 -2.24 3.21
CA LYS A 101 14.45 -2.99 4.32
C LYS A 101 13.49 -4.08 4.77
N LEU A 102 13.92 -5.34 4.64
CA LEU A 102 13.16 -6.50 5.09
C LEU A 102 13.60 -6.92 6.50
N TYR A 103 12.61 -7.22 7.34
CA TYR A 103 12.82 -7.75 8.69
C TYR A 103 11.92 -8.97 8.88
N ALA A 104 12.49 -10.05 9.40
CA ALA A 104 11.75 -11.23 9.82
C ALA A 104 11.83 -11.34 11.35
N LEU A 105 10.67 -11.38 12.00
CA LEU A 105 10.54 -11.60 13.43
C LEU A 105 9.84 -12.95 13.62
N LEU A 106 10.56 -13.92 14.18
CA LEU A 106 10.06 -15.25 14.47
C LEU A 106 9.84 -15.35 15.98
N ILE A 107 8.62 -15.68 16.40
CA ILE A 107 8.24 -15.83 17.81
C ILE A 107 7.70 -17.23 17.99
N ASP A 108 8.28 -17.97 18.94
CA ASP A 108 7.85 -19.33 19.30
C ASP A 108 7.74 -20.29 18.09
N GLU A 109 8.58 -20.07 17.08
CA GLU A 109 8.62 -20.88 15.86
C GLU A 109 9.65 -22.01 16.00
N ARG A 110 9.46 -23.08 15.23
CA ARG A 110 10.32 -24.26 15.34
C ARG A 110 11.77 -23.96 14.92
N PRO A 111 12.78 -24.53 15.60
CA PRO A 111 14.18 -24.20 15.34
C PRO A 111 14.62 -24.48 13.91
N GLU A 112 14.10 -25.53 13.27
CA GLU A 112 14.37 -25.85 11.87
C GLU A 112 13.83 -24.79 10.90
N GLU A 113 12.70 -24.15 11.22
CA GLU A 113 12.13 -23.09 10.40
C GLU A 113 12.87 -21.76 10.57
N VAL A 114 13.61 -21.59 11.68
CA VAL A 114 14.47 -20.42 11.95
C VAL A 114 15.79 -20.51 11.20
N THR A 115 16.32 -21.72 11.02
CA THR A 115 17.59 -21.94 10.30
C THR A 115 17.43 -21.96 8.79
N ASP A 116 16.22 -22.27 8.30
CA ASP A 116 15.88 -22.34 6.88
C ASP A 116 15.52 -20.96 6.29
#